data_AF-A0A963NUQ6-F1
#
_entry.id   AF-A0A963NUQ6-F1
#
_cell.length_a   1.000
_cell.length_b   1.000
_cell.length_c   1.000
_cell.angle_alpha   90.00
_cell.angle_beta   90.00
_cell.angle_gamma   90.00
#
_symmetry.space_group_name_H-M   'P 1'
#
loop_
_entity.id
_entity.type
_entity.pdbx_description
1 polymer ?
#
loop_
_entity_poly.entity_id
_entity_poly.type
_entity_poly.pdbx_seq_one_letter_code
_entity_poly.pdbx_strand_id
1 'polypeptide(L)'
;IGTRLVQRSVTEPLAYITQVARSIGAGDLTLHISTDRQDEMGEVLRALDQMSDSLAELVGQVQRSAGSIGAASVEIAHGNHDLSNRTEATAAHLQRASSTLDHLSGAVGQSAASAREANALAASAYTVAQSGGQSVSEVVQTMHRIDHSSKKIVDIIAVIDGIAFQ
;
A
#
# COMPACT_ATOMS: atom_id res chain seq x y z
N ILE A 1 1.46 -70.32 58.00
CA ILE A 1 0.68 -69.10 58.36
C ILE A 1 1.44 -67.83 57.96
N GLY A 2 2.76 -67.72 58.15
CA GLY A 2 3.55 -66.53 57.80
C GLY A 2 3.56 -66.12 56.31
N THR A 3 3.53 -67.07 55.36
CA THR A 3 3.57 -66.75 53.92
C THR A 3 2.32 -66.05 53.40
N ARG A 4 1.13 -66.38 53.92
CA ARG A 4 -0.13 -65.72 53.55
C ARG A 4 -0.22 -64.27 54.05
N LEU A 5 0.41 -63.98 55.20
CA LEU A 5 0.46 -62.62 55.77
C LEU A 5 1.43 -61.72 55.00
N VAL A 6 2.59 -62.24 54.60
CA VAL A 6 3.55 -61.50 53.75
C VAL A 6 2.97 -61.24 52.37
N GLN A 7 2.29 -62.22 51.77
CA GLN A 7 1.64 -62.06 50.46
C GLN A 7 0.55 -60.97 50.46
N ARG A 8 -0.29 -60.90 51.51
CA ARG A 8 -1.33 -59.86 51.62
C ARG A 8 -0.79 -58.49 52.05
N SER A 9 0.31 -58.45 52.80
CA SER A 9 0.88 -57.18 53.27
C SER A 9 1.81 -56.51 52.25
N VAL A 10 2.36 -57.27 51.28
CA VAL A 10 3.36 -56.77 50.32
C VAL A 10 2.95 -56.98 48.85
N THR A 11 2.50 -58.17 48.45
CA THR A 11 2.24 -58.48 47.03
C THR A 11 1.00 -57.79 46.48
N GLU A 12 -0.07 -57.71 47.27
CA GLU A 12 -1.33 -57.08 46.89
C GLU A 12 -1.19 -55.55 46.69
N PRO A 13 -0.54 -54.79 47.61
CA PRO A 13 -0.23 -53.37 47.38
C PRO A 13 0.70 -53.10 46.19
N LEU A 14 1.72 -53.94 45.96
CA LEU A 14 2.62 -53.79 44.81
C LEU A 14 1.90 -53.98 43.46
N ALA A 15 0.96 -54.91 43.40
CA ALA A 15 0.14 -55.10 42.21
C ALA A 15 -0.71 -53.85 41.92
N TYR A 16 -1.28 -53.23 42.95
CA TYR A 16 -2.04 -51.99 42.83
C TYR A 16 -1.18 -50.81 42.39
N ILE A 17 0.01 -50.60 43.00
CA ILE A 17 0.98 -49.59 42.58
C ILE A 17 1.34 -49.75 41.10
N THR A 18 1.59 -50.99 40.67
CA THR A 18 1.91 -51.29 39.27
C THR A 18 0.73 -50.96 38.33
N GLN A 19 -0.50 -51.24 38.76
CA GLN A 19 -1.71 -50.91 38.00
C GLN A 19 -1.89 -49.40 37.86
N VAL A 20 -1.78 -48.65 38.95
CA VAL A 20 -1.86 -47.19 38.95
C VAL A 20 -0.79 -46.58 38.03
N ALA A 21 0.47 -47.02 38.16
CA ALA A 21 1.55 -46.53 37.31
C ALA A 21 1.30 -46.82 35.82
N ARG A 22 0.72 -47.99 35.49
CA ARG A 22 0.33 -48.32 34.11
C ARG A 22 -0.79 -47.42 33.60
N SER A 23 -1.78 -47.10 34.42
CA SER A 23 -2.85 -46.19 34.03
C SER A 23 -2.35 -44.76 33.79
N ILE A 24 -1.50 -44.23 34.68
CA ILE A 24 -0.83 -42.94 34.48
C ILE A 24 0.00 -42.96 33.20
N GLY A 25 0.78 -44.04 32.96
CA GLY A 25 1.56 -44.21 31.74
C GLY A 25 0.71 -44.34 30.46
N ALA A 26 -0.54 -44.79 30.58
CA ALA A 26 -1.52 -44.80 29.49
C ALA A 26 -2.23 -43.44 29.30
N GLY A 27 -1.96 -42.46 30.16
CA GLY A 27 -2.54 -41.12 30.10
C GLY A 27 -3.87 -40.98 30.86
N ASP A 28 -4.28 -41.98 31.64
CA ASP A 28 -5.42 -41.85 32.55
C ASP A 28 -4.97 -41.18 33.86
N LEU A 29 -5.14 -39.86 33.89
CA LEU A 29 -4.82 -39.01 35.04
C LEU A 29 -6.06 -38.68 35.88
N THR A 30 -7.17 -39.39 35.66
CA THR A 30 -8.43 -39.18 36.39
C THR A 30 -8.54 -40.03 37.65
N LEU A 31 -7.56 -40.91 37.88
CA LEU A 31 -7.50 -41.80 39.01
C LEU A 31 -7.15 -41.03 40.28
N HIS A 32 -7.98 -41.19 41.30
CA HIS A 32 -7.70 -40.69 42.64
C HIS A 32 -7.01 -41.78 43.47
N ILE A 33 -5.79 -41.53 43.94
CA ILE A 33 -4.98 -42.54 44.64
C ILE A 33 -4.98 -42.21 46.14
N SER A 34 -5.92 -42.81 46.88
CA SER A 34 -6.00 -42.66 48.34
C SER A 34 -5.38 -43.85 49.08
N THR A 35 -4.58 -43.60 50.12
CA THR A 35 -4.02 -44.66 50.98
C THR A 35 -3.95 -44.22 52.44
N ASP A 36 -4.43 -45.08 53.34
CA ASP A 36 -4.31 -44.90 54.80
C ASP A 36 -3.02 -45.50 55.37
N ARG A 37 -2.14 -46.02 54.50
CA ARG A 37 -0.90 -46.68 54.93
C ARG A 37 0.19 -45.67 55.30
N GLN A 38 0.91 -45.99 56.38
CA GLN A 38 2.03 -45.19 56.89
C GLN A 38 3.40 -45.84 56.62
N ASP A 39 3.44 -46.88 55.79
CA ASP A 39 4.69 -47.54 55.36
C ASP A 39 5.18 -47.04 54.00
N GLU A 40 6.31 -47.56 53.54
CA GLU A 40 6.98 -47.17 52.29
C GLU A 40 6.07 -47.34 51.07
N MET A 41 5.16 -48.32 51.09
CA MET A 41 4.17 -48.51 50.02
C MET A 41 3.15 -47.38 50.00
N GLY A 42 2.75 -46.88 51.18
CA GLY A 42 1.94 -45.67 51.31
C GLY A 42 2.64 -44.42 50.78
N GLU A 43 3.95 -44.29 51.00
CA GLU A 43 4.74 -43.19 50.44
C GLU A 43 4.81 -43.22 48.91
N VAL A 44 5.04 -44.40 48.31
CA VAL A 44 5.05 -44.56 46.85
C VAL A 44 3.68 -44.22 46.23
N LEU A 45 2.58 -44.64 46.87
CA LEU A 45 1.22 -44.29 46.42
C LEU A 45 0.98 -42.78 46.45
N ARG A 46 1.36 -42.09 47.54
CA ARG A 46 1.27 -40.63 47.64
C ARG A 46 2.12 -39.91 46.59
N ALA A 47 3.32 -40.42 46.30
CA ALA A 47 4.18 -39.87 45.25
C ALA A 47 3.58 -40.05 43.84
N LEU A 48 2.95 -41.19 43.57
CA LEU A 48 2.23 -41.43 42.31
C LEU A 48 1.00 -40.53 42.15
N ASP A 49 0.26 -40.28 43.23
CA ASP A 49 -0.86 -39.32 43.26
C ASP A 49 -0.38 -37.91 42.88
N GLN A 50 0.67 -37.43 43.55
CA GLN A 50 1.27 -36.13 43.24
C GLN A 50 1.81 -36.04 41.81
N MET A 51 2.38 -37.12 41.29
CA MET A 51 2.84 -37.20 39.90
C MET A 51 1.67 -37.14 38.91
N SER A 52 0.57 -37.85 39.19
CA SER A 52 -0.64 -37.81 38.38
C SER A 52 -1.23 -36.40 38.32
N ASP A 53 -1.37 -35.75 39.48
CA ASP A 53 -1.87 -34.37 39.58
C ASP A 53 -1.00 -33.38 38.80
N SER A 54 0.32 -33.48 38.94
CA SER A 54 1.26 -32.61 38.23
C SER A 54 1.19 -32.81 36.70
N LEU A 55 1.07 -34.07 36.25
CA LEU A 55 0.88 -34.38 34.83
C LEU A 55 -0.46 -33.85 34.32
N ALA A 56 -1.53 -33.96 35.11
CA ALA A 56 -2.85 -33.49 34.72
C ALA A 56 -2.87 -31.97 34.56
N GLU A 57 -2.22 -31.25 35.47
CA GLU A 57 -2.03 -29.81 35.40
C GLU A 57 -1.24 -29.40 34.15
N LEU A 58 -0.12 -30.07 33.88
CA LEU A 58 0.72 -29.81 32.69
C LEU A 58 -0.04 -30.06 31.39
N VAL A 59 -0.74 -31.19 31.26
CA VAL A 59 -1.56 -31.51 30.09
C VAL A 59 -2.67 -30.46 29.92
N GLY A 60 -3.33 -30.07 31.01
CA GLY A 60 -4.33 -29.01 30.98
C GLY A 60 -3.76 -27.66 30.53
N GLN A 61 -2.55 -27.31 30.98
CA GLN A 61 -1.86 -26.09 30.54
C GLN A 61 -1.51 -26.14 29.04
N VAL A 62 -1.02 -27.28 28.55
CA VAL A 62 -0.74 -27.49 27.12
C VAL A 62 -2.02 -27.37 26.29
N GLN A 63 -3.12 -27.98 26.73
CA GLN A 63 -4.41 -27.89 26.04
C GLN A 63 -4.94 -26.46 25.97
N ARG A 64 -4.86 -25.69 27.07
CA ARG A 64 -5.23 -24.27 27.10
C ARG A 64 -4.36 -23.43 26.17
N SER A 65 -3.06 -23.71 26.14
CA SER A 65 -2.09 -23.02 25.29
C SER A 65 -2.37 -23.30 23.80
N ALA A 66 -2.61 -24.57 23.45
CA ALA A 66 -2.99 -24.98 22.11
C ALA A 66 -4.30 -24.32 21.65
N GLY A 67 -5.31 -24.25 22.53
CA GLY A 67 -6.56 -23.53 22.25
C GLY A 67 -6.34 -22.04 22.00
N SER A 68 -5.48 -21.40 22.79
CA SER A 68 -5.13 -19.98 22.62
C SER A 68 -4.38 -19.73 21.30
N ILE A 69 -3.44 -20.60 20.95
CA ILE A 69 -2.72 -20.55 19.66
C ILE A 69 -3.69 -20.75 18.48
N GLY A 70 -4.65 -21.68 18.62
CA GLY A 70 -5.69 -21.91 17.62
C GLY A 70 -6.54 -20.67 17.38
N ALA A 71 -7.02 -20.03 18.45
CA ALA A 71 -7.79 -18.79 18.36
C ALA A 71 -6.98 -17.66 17.71
N ALA A 72 -5.72 -17.45 18.13
CA ALA A 72 -4.84 -16.45 17.54
C ALA A 72 -4.56 -16.71 16.05
N SER A 73 -4.43 -17.99 15.65
CA SER A 73 -4.20 -18.37 14.25
C SER A 73 -5.41 -18.05 13.37
N VAL A 74 -6.64 -18.24 13.88
CA VAL A 74 -7.87 -17.85 13.18
C VAL A 74 -7.95 -16.34 13.02
N GLU A 75 -7.61 -15.57 14.05
CA GLU A 75 -7.56 -14.11 13.97
C GLU A 75 -6.51 -13.64 12.94
N ILE A 76 -5.32 -14.24 12.93
CA ILE A 76 -4.29 -13.97 11.92
C ILE A 76 -4.80 -14.31 10.52
N ALA A 77 -5.48 -15.43 10.33
CA ALA A 77 -6.02 -15.81 9.02
C ALA A 77 -7.06 -14.78 8.51
N HIS A 78 -7.95 -14.31 9.38
CA HIS A 78 -8.90 -13.24 9.05
C HIS A 78 -8.19 -11.91 8.74
N GLY A 79 -7.22 -11.51 9.57
CA GLY A 79 -6.43 -10.30 9.34
C GLY A 79 -5.65 -10.36 8.03
N ASN A 80 -5.08 -11.51 7.68
CA ASN A 80 -4.36 -11.71 6.43
C ASN A 80 -5.30 -11.65 5.21
N HIS A 81 -6.53 -12.15 5.34
CA HIS A 81 -7.54 -12.03 4.29
C HIS A 81 -7.97 -10.56 4.07
N ASP A 82 -8.22 -9.80 5.14
CA ASP A 82 -8.50 -8.35 5.03
C ASP A 82 -7.33 -7.60 4.39
N LEU A 83 -6.10 -7.89 4.82
CA LEU A 83 -4.90 -7.29 4.26
C LEU A 83 -4.75 -7.62 2.77
N SER A 84 -5.02 -8.85 2.35
CA SER A 84 -5.02 -9.25 0.95
C SER A 84 -6.03 -8.44 0.14
N ASN A 85 -7.28 -8.35 0.62
CA ASN A 85 -8.34 -7.58 -0.04
C ASN A 85 -7.97 -6.09 -0.17
N ARG A 86 -7.38 -5.50 0.88
CA ARG A 86 -6.89 -4.11 0.84
C ARG A 86 -5.71 -3.92 -0.09
N THR A 87 -4.83 -4.92 -0.19
CA THR A 87 -3.69 -4.90 -1.12
C THR A 87 -4.18 -4.96 -2.57
N GLU A 88 -5.15 -5.81 -2.88
CA GLU A 88 -5.78 -5.88 -4.20
C GLU A 88 -6.49 -4.57 -4.57
N ALA A 89 -7.25 -3.99 -3.65
CA ALA A 89 -7.87 -2.68 -3.86
C ALA A 89 -6.82 -1.60 -4.13
N THR A 90 -5.73 -1.58 -3.36
CA THR A 90 -4.62 -0.63 -3.54
C THR A 90 -3.95 -0.80 -4.89
N ALA A 91 -3.73 -2.04 -5.33
CA ALA A 91 -3.20 -2.32 -6.67
C ALA A 91 -4.15 -1.79 -7.77
N ALA A 92 -5.46 -1.96 -7.61
CA ALA A 92 -6.45 -1.41 -8.54
C ALA A 92 -6.47 0.14 -8.54
N HIS A 93 -6.24 0.78 -7.40
CA HIS A 93 -6.06 2.24 -7.31
C HIS A 93 -4.79 2.70 -8.05
N LEU A 94 -3.67 2.00 -7.86
CA LEU A 94 -2.41 2.28 -8.55
C LEU A 94 -2.57 2.12 -10.07
N GLN A 95 -3.27 1.08 -10.53
CA GLN A 95 -3.53 0.88 -11.96
C GLN A 95 -4.34 2.03 -12.56
N ARG A 96 -5.39 2.50 -11.86
CA ARG A 96 -6.17 3.67 -12.29
C ARG A 96 -5.34 4.95 -12.29
N ALA A 97 -4.49 5.13 -11.28
CA ALA A 97 -3.58 6.27 -11.22
C ALA A 97 -2.60 6.27 -12.40
N SER A 98 -2.01 5.11 -12.73
CA SER A 98 -1.13 4.95 -13.89
C SER A 98 -1.83 5.32 -15.20
N SER A 99 -3.04 4.79 -15.42
CA SER A 99 -3.83 5.14 -16.62
C SER A 99 -4.17 6.63 -16.67
N THR A 100 -4.47 7.25 -15.53
CA THR A 100 -4.71 8.69 -15.45
C THR A 100 -3.45 9.50 -15.80
N LEU A 101 -2.28 9.04 -15.37
CA LEU A 101 -1.00 9.64 -15.72
C LEU A 101 -0.68 9.50 -17.21
N ASP A 102 -1.02 8.37 -17.85
CA ASP A 102 -0.88 8.21 -19.30
C ASP A 102 -1.76 9.19 -20.07
N HIS A 103 -3.03 9.34 -19.66
CA HIS A 103 -3.93 10.36 -20.23
C HIS A 103 -3.40 11.78 -20.04
N LEU A 104 -2.89 12.10 -18.84
CA LEU A 104 -2.31 13.41 -18.54
C LEU A 104 -1.07 13.68 -19.38
N SER A 105 -0.18 12.69 -19.52
CA SER A 105 1.01 12.77 -20.38
C SER A 105 0.62 13.06 -21.83
N GLY A 106 -0.40 12.37 -22.35
CA GLY A 106 -0.97 12.65 -23.67
C GLY A 106 -1.50 14.08 -23.81
N ALA A 107 -2.25 14.58 -22.82
CA ALA A 107 -2.78 15.94 -22.80
C ALA A 107 -1.67 17.01 -22.75
N VAL A 108 -0.60 16.77 -21.98
CA VAL A 108 0.58 17.64 -21.92
C VAL A 108 1.32 17.63 -23.27
N GLY A 109 1.47 16.47 -23.90
CA GLY A 109 2.06 16.36 -25.24
C GLY A 109 1.28 17.13 -26.30
N GLN A 110 -0.06 17.03 -26.28
CA GLN A 110 -0.95 17.80 -27.15
C GLN A 110 -0.81 19.31 -26.89
N SER A 111 -0.78 19.72 -25.62
CA SER A 111 -0.61 21.14 -25.24
C SER A 111 0.71 21.70 -25.75
N ALA A 112 1.80 20.93 -25.64
CA ALA A 112 3.10 21.32 -26.18
C ALA A 112 3.10 21.42 -27.72
N ALA A 113 2.39 20.53 -28.41
CA ALA A 113 2.21 20.62 -29.87
C ALA A 113 1.45 21.89 -30.27
N SER A 114 0.32 22.17 -29.61
CA SER A 114 -0.46 23.39 -29.85
C SER A 114 0.32 24.67 -29.55
N ALA A 115 1.14 24.70 -28.50
CA ALA A 115 2.02 25.83 -28.21
C ALA A 115 3.06 26.07 -29.32
N ARG A 116 3.63 24.99 -29.88
CA ARG A 116 4.56 25.09 -31.02
C ARG A 116 3.87 25.62 -32.28
N GLU A 117 2.67 25.16 -32.57
CA GLU A 117 1.87 25.62 -33.70
C GLU A 117 1.51 27.11 -33.55
N ALA A 118 1.04 27.52 -32.37
CA ALA A 118 0.74 28.93 -32.08
C ALA A 118 1.99 29.82 -32.24
N ASN A 119 3.15 29.35 -31.79
CA ASN A 119 4.41 30.08 -31.97
C ASN A 119 4.80 30.22 -33.46
N ALA A 120 4.62 29.16 -34.26
CA ALA A 120 4.87 29.21 -35.70
C ALA A 120 3.91 30.18 -36.41
N LEU A 121 2.62 30.17 -36.03
CA LEU A 121 1.62 31.10 -36.56
C LEU A 121 1.95 32.55 -36.19
N ALA A 122 2.36 32.81 -34.94
CA ALA A 122 2.78 34.13 -34.49
C ALA A 122 4.01 34.64 -35.26
N ALA A 123 4.99 33.77 -35.51
CA ALA A 123 6.17 34.12 -36.32
C ALA A 123 5.78 34.47 -37.77
N SER A 124 4.86 33.69 -38.37
CA SER A 124 4.33 33.99 -39.71
C SER A 124 3.59 35.32 -39.75
N ALA A 125 2.72 35.59 -38.78
CA ALA A 125 2.00 36.86 -38.65
C ALA A 125 2.95 38.05 -38.49
N TYR A 126 4.04 37.88 -37.73
CA TYR A 126 5.09 38.87 -37.60
C TYR A 126 5.76 39.20 -38.94
N THR A 127 6.09 38.18 -39.75
CA THR A 127 6.65 38.38 -41.09
C THR A 127 5.68 39.16 -41.99
N VAL A 128 4.39 38.82 -41.98
CA VAL A 128 3.36 39.54 -42.75
C VAL A 128 3.25 40.99 -42.30
N ALA A 129 3.23 41.25 -40.99
CA ALA A 129 3.19 42.60 -40.44
C ALA A 129 4.43 43.41 -40.83
N GLN A 130 5.61 42.80 -40.87
CA GLN A 130 6.85 43.45 -41.31
C GLN A 130 6.76 43.88 -42.79
N SER A 131 6.32 42.99 -43.68
CA SER A 131 6.10 43.31 -45.09
C SER A 131 5.05 44.42 -45.26
N GLY A 132 3.94 44.36 -44.52
CA GLY A 132 2.93 45.41 -44.52
C GLY A 132 3.48 46.77 -44.07
N GLY A 133 4.31 46.79 -43.02
CA GLY A 133 5.00 47.98 -42.55
C GLY A 133 5.92 48.60 -43.61
N GLN A 134 6.61 47.76 -44.40
CA GLN A 134 7.44 48.23 -45.50
C GLN A 134 6.59 48.85 -46.63
N SER A 135 5.48 48.22 -47.03
CA SER A 135 4.57 48.80 -48.02
C SER A 135 3.98 50.14 -47.56
N VAL A 136 3.62 50.27 -46.27
CA VAL A 136 3.14 51.56 -45.72
C VAL A 136 4.25 52.62 -45.77
N SER A 137 5.50 52.25 -45.45
CA SER A 137 6.65 53.15 -45.55
C SER A 137 6.85 53.67 -46.99
N GLU A 138 6.74 52.79 -47.99
CA GLU A 138 6.82 53.17 -49.42
C GLU A 138 5.68 54.13 -49.83
N VAL A 139 4.46 53.91 -49.31
CA VAL A 139 3.31 54.80 -49.55
C VAL A 139 3.56 56.18 -48.94
N VAL A 140 4.06 56.25 -47.70
CA VAL A 140 4.40 57.53 -47.05
C VAL A 140 5.49 58.28 -47.83
N GLN A 141 6.51 57.57 -48.32
CA GLN A 141 7.58 58.18 -49.13
C GLN A 141 7.04 58.71 -50.47
N THR A 142 6.10 58.00 -51.09
CA THR A 142 5.40 58.46 -52.29
C THR A 142 4.57 59.71 -52.01
N MET A 143 3.86 59.78 -50.87
CA MET A 143 3.11 60.97 -50.48
C MET A 143 4.00 62.18 -50.25
N HIS A 144 5.18 62.01 -49.66
CA HIS A 144 6.17 63.09 -49.55
C HIS A 144 6.64 63.60 -50.92
N ARG A 145 6.85 62.71 -51.89
CA ARG A 145 7.20 63.10 -53.26
C ARG A 145 6.07 63.87 -53.94
N ILE A 146 4.81 63.45 -53.74
CA ILE A 146 3.63 64.13 -54.28
C ILE A 146 3.55 65.55 -53.68
N ASP A 147 3.65 65.70 -52.36
CA ASP A 147 3.66 67.00 -51.68
C ASP A 147 4.74 67.94 -52.23
N HIS A 148 5.97 67.44 -52.40
CA HIS A 148 7.06 68.22 -52.96
C HIS A 148 6.79 68.65 -54.43
N SER A 149 6.27 67.75 -55.27
CA SER A 149 5.87 68.09 -56.64
C SER A 149 4.74 69.12 -56.68
N SER A 150 3.74 68.98 -55.80
CA SER A 150 2.64 69.94 -55.68
C SER A 150 3.13 71.34 -55.31
N LYS A 151 4.09 71.46 -54.38
CA LYS A 151 4.74 72.74 -54.04
C LYS A 151 5.45 73.37 -55.24
N LYS A 152 6.22 72.58 -56.00
CA LYS A 152 6.84 73.07 -57.25
C LYS A 152 5.81 73.56 -58.28
N ILE A 153 4.67 72.88 -58.40
CA ILE A 153 3.60 73.34 -59.30
C ILE A 153 3.06 74.70 -58.84
N VAL A 154 2.86 74.89 -57.54
CA VAL A 154 2.45 76.20 -56.98
C VAL A 154 3.49 77.28 -57.28
N ASP A 155 4.79 76.99 -57.12
CA ASP A 155 5.86 77.94 -57.45
C ASP A 155 5.84 78.32 -58.94
N ILE A 156 5.59 77.37 -59.84
CA ILE A 156 5.47 77.62 -61.28
C ILE A 156 4.24 78.47 -61.59
N ILE A 157 3.09 78.17 -61.00
CA ILE A 157 1.87 78.96 -61.17
C ILE A 157 2.10 80.41 -60.71
N ALA A 158 2.78 80.61 -59.58
CA ALA A 158 3.13 81.94 -59.09
C ALA A 158 4.00 82.73 -60.08
N VAL A 159 4.94 82.07 -60.76
CA VAL A 159 5.74 82.69 -61.83
C VAL A 159 4.87 83.03 -63.05
N ILE A 160 3.95 82.13 -63.44
CA ILE A 160 3.03 82.36 -64.58
C ILE A 160 2.11 83.57 -64.29
N ASP A 161 1.53 83.64 -63.09
CA ASP A 161 0.70 84.77 -62.67
C ASP A 161 1.52 86.08 -62.65
N GLY A 162 2.79 86.01 -62.25
CA GLY A 162 3.72 87.15 -62.31
C GLY A 162 4.02 87.64 -63.73
N ILE A 163 4.06 86.74 -64.72
CA ILE A 163 4.25 87.10 -66.15
C ILE A 163 2.96 87.68 -66.74
N ALA A 164 1.79 87.19 -66.32
CA ALA A 164 0.50 87.63 -66.88
C ALA A 164 0.09 89.06 -66.47
N PHE A 165 0.66 89.60 -65.40
CA PHE A 165 0.38 90.95 -64.87
C PHE A 165 1.44 92.00 -65.24
N GLN A 166 2.52 91.61 -65.92
CA GLN A 166 3.52 92.50 -66.52
C GLN A 166 3.22 92.73 -68.00
#